data_AF-A0A961JGV1-F1
#
_entry.id   AF-A0A961JGV1-F1
#
_cell.length_a   1.000
_cell.length_b   1.000
_cell.length_c   1.000
_cell.angle_alpha   90.00
_cell.angle_beta   90.00
_cell.angle_gamma   90.00
#
_symmetry.space_group_name_H-M   'P 1'
#
loop_
_entity.id
_entity.type
_entity.pdbx_description
1 polymer ?
#
loop_
_entity_poly.entity_id
_entity_poly.type
_entity_poly.pdbx_seq_one_letter_code
_entity_poly.pdbx_strand_id
1 'polypeptide(L)'
;MRTKAAVATAAGKPLEIMEVNLDGPRAGEVLVEVKATGICHTDEFTLSGADPEGLFPAILGHEGAGVVLEVGPGVTSLKPGDHVIPLYTPECRECEYCLNPKTNLCQSIRTT
;
A
#
# COMPACT_ATOMS: atom_id res chain seq x y z
N MET A 1 -11.78 12.20 -0.70
CA MET A 1 -12.96 11.69 0.02
C MET A 1 -12.67 11.52 1.50
N ARG A 2 -13.69 11.60 2.36
CA ARG A 2 -13.55 11.17 3.77
C ARG A 2 -13.71 9.66 3.85
N THR A 3 -12.79 8.99 4.54
CA THR A 3 -12.83 7.54 4.75
C THR A 3 -12.37 7.18 6.15
N LYS A 4 -12.78 6.01 6.65
CA LYS A 4 -12.32 5.49 7.94
C LYS A 4 -11.02 4.73 7.77
N ALA A 5 -10.07 4.94 8.66
CA ALA A 5 -8.82 4.18 8.73
C ALA A 5 -8.43 3.87 10.18
N ALA A 6 -7.70 2.78 10.38
CA ALA A 6 -7.00 2.52 11.64
C ALA A 6 -5.63 3.20 11.57
N VAL A 7 -5.41 4.20 12.42
CA VAL A 7 -4.21 5.06 12.41
C VAL A 7 -3.33 4.72 13.60
N ALA A 8 -2.07 4.41 13.33
CA ALA A 8 -1.03 4.32 14.32
C ALA A 8 -0.52 5.75 14.61
N THR A 9 -0.97 6.35 15.72
CA THR A 9 -0.63 7.74 16.06
C THR A 9 0.79 7.88 16.63
N ALA A 10 1.31 6.84 17.28
CA ALA A 10 2.70 6.71 17.72
C ALA A 10 3.07 5.24 17.93
N ALA A 11 4.38 4.96 17.97
CA ALA A 11 4.90 3.63 18.31
C ALA A 11 4.38 3.12 19.66
N GLY A 12 4.05 1.83 19.71
CA GLY A 12 3.59 1.11 20.91
C GLY A 12 2.19 1.50 21.40
N LYS A 13 1.47 2.38 20.68
CA LYS A 13 0.09 2.76 21.04
C LYS A 13 -0.94 1.91 20.29
N PRO A 14 -2.13 1.67 20.88
CA PRO A 14 -3.25 1.08 20.15
C PRO A 14 -3.60 1.90 18.91
N LEU A 15 -4.07 1.23 17.86
CA LEU A 15 -4.59 1.89 16.66
C LEU A 15 -5.86 2.67 16.99
N GLU A 16 -5.99 3.86 16.43
CA GLU A 16 -7.16 4.72 16.57
C GLU A 16 -8.00 4.69 15.29
N ILE A 17 -9.30 4.44 15.39
CA ILE A 17 -10.20 4.54 14.23
C ILE A 17 -10.54 6.01 13.98
N MET A 18 -10.06 6.56 12.87
CA MET A 18 -10.20 7.97 12.53
C MET A 18 -10.87 8.16 11.17
N GLU A 19 -11.54 9.29 10.97
CA GLU A 19 -11.84 9.78 9.62
C GLU A 19 -10.61 10.51 9.06
N VAL A 20 -10.18 10.13 7.87
CA VAL A 20 -9.08 10.76 7.14
C VAL A 20 -9.55 11.30 5.80
N ASN A 21 -8.86 12.32 5.30
CA ASN A 21 -9.05 12.82 3.94
C ASN A 21 -8.11 12.06 3.01
N LEU A 22 -8.68 11.33 2.05
CA LEU A 22 -7.94 10.62 1.01
C LEU A 22 -8.15 11.34 -0.32
N ASP A 23 -7.07 11.84 -0.93
CA ASP A 23 -7.15 12.46 -2.25
C ASP A 23 -7.45 11.42 -3.35
N GLY A 24 -7.91 11.89 -4.52
CA GLY A 24 -8.04 11.04 -5.70
C GLY A 24 -6.67 10.62 -6.26
N PRO A 25 -6.61 9.55 -7.09
CA PRO A 25 -5.34 9.04 -7.61
C PRO A 25 -4.69 10.04 -8.57
N ARG A 26 -3.38 10.25 -8.42
CA ARG A 26 -2.55 11.03 -9.36
C ARG A 26 -2.12 10.17 -10.54
N ALA A 27 -1.38 10.76 -11.49
CA ALA A 27 -0.86 10.03 -12.64
C ALA A 27 -0.06 8.78 -12.20
N GLY A 28 -0.39 7.62 -12.77
CA GLY A 28 0.20 6.32 -12.42
C GLY A 28 -0.32 5.67 -11.13
N GLU A 29 -1.22 6.31 -10.38
CA GLU A 29 -1.78 5.79 -9.13
C GLU A 29 -3.15 5.13 -9.35
N VAL A 30 -3.53 4.25 -8.42
CA VAL A 30 -4.83 3.55 -8.44
C VAL A 30 -5.48 3.71 -7.08
N LEU A 31 -6.75 4.11 -7.08
CA LEU A 31 -7.56 4.19 -5.88
C LEU A 31 -8.35 2.88 -5.73
N VAL A 32 -8.16 2.21 -4.59
CA VAL A 32 -8.76 0.91 -4.29
C VAL A 32 -9.66 1.00 -3.06
N GLU A 33 -10.89 0.48 -3.17
CA GLU A 33 -11.72 0.20 -2.01
C GLU A 33 -11.30 -1.13 -1.39
N VAL A 34 -10.59 -1.08 -0.27
CA VAL A 34 -10.18 -2.28 0.47
C VAL A 34 -11.43 -2.95 1.07
N LYS A 35 -11.69 -4.19 0.65
CA LYS A 35 -12.86 -4.97 1.11
C LYS A 35 -12.51 -5.87 2.30
N ALA A 36 -11.28 -6.36 2.33
CA ALA A 36 -10.74 -7.14 3.44
C ALA A 36 -9.23 -6.90 3.55
N THR A 37 -8.71 -6.94 4.77
CA THR A 37 -7.27 -6.89 5.05
C THR A 37 -6.94 -7.86 6.19
N GLY A 38 -5.79 -8.53 6.07
CA GLY A 38 -5.16 -9.29 7.13
C GLY A 38 -4.28 -8.42 8.02
N ILE A 39 -3.81 -9.01 9.11
CA ILE A 39 -2.76 -8.47 9.97
C ILE A 39 -1.63 -9.48 10.02
N CYS A 40 -0.41 -9.00 9.81
CA CYS A 40 0.80 -9.80 9.83
C CYS A 40 1.75 -9.28 10.90
N HIS A 41 2.73 -10.10 11.28
CA HIS A 41 3.74 -9.71 12.25
C HIS A 41 4.57 -8.49 11.79
N THR A 42 4.70 -8.26 10.48
CA THR A 42 5.37 -7.05 9.97
C THR A 42 4.64 -5.77 10.39
N ASP A 43 3.29 -5.78 10.40
CA ASP A 43 2.51 -4.64 10.85
C ASP A 43 2.76 -4.38 12.34
N GLU A 44 2.78 -5.44 13.15
CA GLU A 44 3.09 -5.34 14.60
C GLU A 44 4.53 -4.91 14.86
N PHE A 45 5.49 -5.40 14.08
CA PHE A 45 6.89 -5.02 14.20
C PHE A 45 7.08 -3.51 13.99
N THR A 46 6.45 -2.96 12.95
CA THR A 46 6.43 -1.50 12.75
C THR A 46 5.67 -0.79 13.87
N LEU A 47 4.45 -1.23 14.20
CA LEU A 47 3.61 -0.61 15.25
C LEU A 47 4.32 -0.56 16.61
N SER A 48 5.07 -1.59 16.97
CA SER A 48 5.81 -1.68 18.23
C SER A 48 6.91 -0.62 18.36
N GLY A 49 7.36 -0.02 17.26
CA GLY A 49 8.52 0.88 17.20
C GLY A 49 9.86 0.17 17.13
N ALA A 50 9.88 -1.15 16.95
CA ALA A 50 11.11 -1.92 16.77
C ALA A 50 11.67 -1.82 15.34
N ASP A 51 10.83 -1.43 14.38
CA ASP A 51 11.23 -1.16 13.00
C ASP A 51 12.01 0.16 12.89
N PRO A 52 13.31 0.15 12.52
CA PRO A 52 14.08 1.38 12.34
C PRO A 52 13.59 2.25 11.18
N GLU A 53 12.82 1.69 10.24
CA GLU A 53 12.19 2.44 9.14
C GLU A 53 10.79 2.97 9.52
N GLY A 54 10.27 2.62 10.69
CA GLY A 54 8.93 2.98 11.14
C GLY A 54 8.75 4.49 11.30
N LEU A 55 7.76 5.05 10.59
CA LEU A 55 7.38 6.46 10.67
C LEU A 55 5.95 6.58 11.19
N PHE A 56 5.71 7.56 12.06
CA PHE A 56 4.39 7.82 12.65
C PHE A 56 4.03 9.31 12.49
N PRO A 57 2.74 9.65 12.28
CA PRO A 57 1.59 8.74 12.19
C PRO A 57 1.56 7.95 10.87
N ALA A 58 1.02 6.72 10.92
CA ALA A 58 0.90 5.85 9.75
C ALA A 58 -0.42 5.07 9.72
N ILE A 59 -0.86 4.72 8.51
CA ILE A 59 -1.87 3.69 8.26
C ILE A 59 -1.09 2.46 7.78
N LEU A 60 -1.05 1.41 8.60
CA LEU A 60 -0.34 0.16 8.33
C LEU A 60 -1.18 -0.78 7.45
N GLY A 61 -0.74 -2.03 7.30
CA GLY A 61 -1.45 -3.05 6.54
C GLY A 61 -0.90 -3.19 5.12
N HIS A 62 -0.57 -4.42 4.75
CA HIS A 62 0.01 -4.75 3.44
C HIS A 62 -0.55 -6.07 2.86
N GLU A 63 -1.55 -6.66 3.51
CA GLU A 63 -2.20 -7.91 3.09
C GLU A 63 -3.69 -7.66 2.83
N GLY A 64 -4.02 -7.08 1.68
CA GLY A 64 -5.39 -6.65 1.37
C GLY A 64 -5.93 -7.17 0.04
N ALA A 65 -7.26 -7.21 -0.08
CA ALA A 65 -7.95 -7.38 -1.34
C ALA A 65 -9.08 -6.34 -1.46
N GLY A 66 -9.28 -5.83 -2.66
CA GLY A 66 -10.22 -4.75 -2.89
C GLY A 66 -10.70 -4.65 -4.33
N VAL A 67 -11.44 -3.58 -4.59
CA VAL A 67 -11.97 -3.25 -5.91
C VAL A 67 -11.45 -1.89 -6.33
N VAL A 68 -10.97 -1.77 -7.56
CA VAL A 68 -10.53 -0.47 -8.11
C VAL A 68 -11.74 0.46 -8.20
N LEU A 69 -11.65 1.63 -7.59
CA LEU A 69 -12.65 2.70 -7.70
C LEU A 69 -12.34 3.67 -8.83
N GLU A 70 -11.07 4.07 -8.94
CA GLU A 70 -10.60 5.07 -9.89
C GLU A 70 -9.15 4.78 -10.27
N VAL A 71 -8.76 5.14 -11.48
CA VAL A 71 -7.38 5.08 -11.95
C VAL A 71 -6.93 6.47 -12.38
N GLY A 72 -5.70 6.83 -12.01
CA GLY A 72 -5.12 8.08 -12.42
C GLY A 72 -4.67 8.08 -13.90
N PRO A 73 -4.33 9.26 -14.45
CA PRO A 73 -3.84 9.37 -15.82
C PRO A 73 -2.65 8.44 -16.11
N GLY A 74 -2.65 7.80 -17.28
CA GLY A 74 -1.57 6.92 -17.73
C GLY A 74 -1.66 5.46 -17.26
N VAL A 75 -2.56 5.14 -16.32
CA VAL A 75 -2.84 3.74 -15.97
C VAL A 75 -3.65 3.08 -17.09
N THR A 76 -3.09 2.03 -17.68
CA THR A 76 -3.73 1.28 -18.79
C THR A 76 -3.99 -0.19 -18.46
N SER A 77 -3.38 -0.70 -17.38
CA SER A 77 -3.45 -2.10 -16.97
C SER A 77 -4.66 -2.45 -16.11
N LEU A 78 -5.34 -1.44 -15.55
CA LEU A 78 -6.47 -1.58 -14.63
C LEU A 78 -7.59 -0.59 -14.97
N LYS A 79 -8.81 -0.89 -14.55
CA LYS A 79 -9.98 -0.01 -14.66
C LYS A 79 -10.89 -0.14 -13.44
N PRO A 80 -11.78 0.84 -13.18
CA PRO A 80 -12.80 0.73 -12.15
C PRO A 80 -13.59 -0.59 -12.25
N GLY A 81 -13.81 -1.24 -11.10
CA GLY A 81 -14.48 -2.53 -10.98
C GLY A 81 -13.56 -3.75 -10.99
N ASP A 82 -12.28 -3.60 -11.36
CA ASP A 82 -11.34 -4.72 -11.28
C ASP A 82 -11.09 -5.12 -9.83
N HIS A 83 -11.05 -6.43 -9.56
CA HIS A 83 -10.68 -6.98 -8.26
C HIS A 83 -9.16 -7.09 -8.20
N VAL A 84 -8.55 -6.55 -7.15
CA VAL A 84 -7.09 -6.42 -7.05
C VAL A 84 -6.57 -6.77 -5.66
N ILE A 85 -5.30 -7.19 -5.62
CA ILE A 85 -4.49 -7.35 -4.41
C ILE A 85 -3.35 -6.32 -4.50
N PRO A 86 -3.27 -5.34 -3.60
CA PRO A 86 -2.12 -4.44 -3.53
C PRO A 86 -0.85 -5.23 -3.17
N LEU A 87 0.26 -4.92 -3.84
CA LEU A 87 1.54 -5.58 -3.62
C LEU A 87 2.54 -4.58 -3.04
N TYR A 88 3.16 -4.91 -1.91
CA TYR A 88 4.24 -4.11 -1.34
C TYR A 88 5.56 -4.24 -2.15
N THR A 89 5.71 -5.34 -2.90
CA THR A 89 6.76 -5.51 -3.90
C THR A 89 6.21 -5.20 -5.29
N PRO A 90 6.70 -4.15 -5.97
CA PRO A 90 6.23 -3.76 -7.28
C PRO A 90 6.77 -4.67 -8.40
N GLU A 91 6.27 -4.51 -9.62
CA GLU A 91 6.79 -5.20 -10.83
C GLU A 91 6.68 -4.25 -12.04
N CYS A 92 7.68 -3.36 -12.22
CA CYS A 92 7.63 -2.37 -13.31
C CYS A 92 7.87 -2.94 -14.71
N ARG A 93 8.44 -4.16 -14.82
CA ARG A 93 8.76 -4.85 -16.08
C ARG A 93 9.80 -4.19 -16.99
N GLU A 94 10.45 -3.12 -16.51
CA GLU A 94 11.40 -2.35 -17.31
C GLU A 94 12.79 -2.24 -16.66
N CYS A 95 12.89 -2.35 -15.33
CA CYS A 95 14.19 -2.31 -14.64
C CYS A 95 15.00 -3.60 -14.81
N GLU A 96 16.33 -3.51 -14.63
CA GLU A 96 17.24 -4.65 -14.72
C GLU A 96 16.79 -5.85 -13.87
N TYR A 97 16.24 -5.59 -12.68
CA TYR A 97 15.76 -6.63 -11.77
C TYR A 97 14.51 -7.34 -12.30
N CYS A 98 13.53 -6.60 -12.82
CA CYS A 98 12.33 -7.22 -13.42
C CYS A 98 12.65 -8.02 -14.68
N LEU A 99 13.69 -7.62 -15.42
CA LEU A 99 14.13 -8.32 -16.63
C LEU A 99 15.02 -9.53 -16.32
N ASN A 100 15.44 -9.72 -15.07
CA ASN A 100 16.30 -10.81 -14.65
C ASN A 100 15.49 -11.98 -14.03
N PRO A 101 15.52 -13.19 -14.60
CA PRO A 101 14.68 -14.31 -14.15
C PRO A 101 15.07 -14.88 -12.77
N LYS A 102 16.13 -14.36 -12.13
CA LYS A 102 16.62 -14.82 -10.83
C LYS A 102 16.11 -14.00 -9.65
N THR A 103 15.35 -12.93 -9.89
CA THR A 103 14.89 -12.03 -8.82
C THR A 103 13.50 -11.49 -9.11
N ASN A 104 12.81 -11.07 -8.06
CA ASN A 104 11.53 -10.35 -8.09
C ASN A 104 11.63 -8.97 -7.41
N LEU A 105 12.83 -8.52 -7.04
CA LEU A 105 13.06 -7.31 -6.27
C LEU A 105 13.10 -6.07 -7.17
N CYS A 106 11.95 -5.70 -7.72
CA CYS A 106 11.82 -4.49 -8.54
C CYS A 106 12.24 -3.23 -7.75
N GLN A 107 13.10 -2.41 -8.35
CA GLN A 107 13.67 -1.23 -7.70
C GLN A 107 13.03 0.10 -8.12
N SER A 108 11.87 0.08 -8.78
CA SER A 108 11.25 1.27 -9.39
C SER A 108 10.80 2.33 -8.39
N ILE A 109 10.45 1.94 -7.16
CA ILE A 109 9.96 2.84 -6.11
C ILE A 109 10.71 2.71 -4.78
N ARG A 110 11.62 1.72 -4.68
CA ARG A 110 12.47 1.51 -3.51
C ARG A 110 13.75 0.79 -3.94
N THR A 111 14.90 1.39 -3.63
CA THR A 111 16.19 0.72 -3.73
C THR A 111 16.39 -0.17 -2.50
N THR A 112 16.86 -1.40 -2.70
CA THR A 112 17.21 -2.36 -1.65
C THR A 112 18.71 -2.42 -1.46
#